data_AF-A0A1N7JK24-F1
#
_entry.id   AF-A0A1N7JK24-F1
#
_cell.length_a   1.000
_cell.length_b   1.000
_cell.length_c   1.000
_cell.angle_alpha   90.00
_cell.angle_beta   90.00
_cell.angle_gamma   90.00
#
_symmetry.space_group_name_H-M   'P 1'
#
loop_
_entity.id
_entity.type
_entity.pdbx_description
1 polymer ?
#
loop_
_entity_poly.entity_id
_entity_poly.type
_entity_poly.pdbx_seq_one_letter_code
_entity_poly.pdbx_strand_id
1 'polypeptide(L)'
;MSGTLTVKNVNGKTKFQPSIQVITGGIIGVSKISGERILNEIQNSFYNHNDVKAIFQLEDNRLKMKAIPQATLENAIRNHNTDIRSLAYAYYLAINSSTSHYVDMTFTYETLNNRSITALPSFHLSPNSKGLEIDKQAGGGVNTSYLGGTLTVVVMDSKADIGDFTYAPNGVQYPRHSTPAELLAHELLGHGYGRIIGSSTYRHEDAIRMSNLYWRARGYHNFYRNASSHGTGFLLTKASANQIPTHFQK
;
A
#
# COMPACT_ATOMS: atom_id res chain seq x y z
N MET A 1 20.91 -5.15 18.23
CA MET A 1 20.01 -5.35 19.38
C MET A 1 19.18 -6.59 19.10
N SER A 2 19.32 -7.65 19.89
CA SER A 2 18.50 -8.87 19.78
C SER A 2 17.21 -8.69 20.57
N GLY A 3 16.06 -8.84 19.91
CA GLY A 3 14.75 -8.80 20.56
C GLY A 3 14.35 -10.19 21.04
N THR A 4 14.01 -10.32 22.32
CA THR A 4 13.47 -11.55 22.91
C THR A 4 11.98 -11.63 22.65
N LEU A 5 11.51 -12.74 22.05
CA LEU A 5 10.09 -13.03 21.91
C LEU A 5 9.59 -13.83 23.12
N THR A 6 8.68 -13.25 23.92
CA THR A 6 8.07 -13.93 25.07
C THR A 6 6.69 -14.45 24.70
N VAL A 7 6.51 -15.78 24.68
CA VAL A 7 5.21 -16.43 24.44
C VAL A 7 4.47 -16.59 25.78
N LYS A 8 3.32 -15.92 25.93
CA LYS A 8 2.59 -15.83 27.21
C LYS A 8 1.62 -16.97 27.52
N ASN A 9 1.27 -17.84 26.56
CA ASN A 9 0.44 -19.02 26.82
C ASN A 9 0.66 -20.10 25.75
N VAL A 10 0.97 -21.32 26.19
CA VAL A 10 1.06 -22.51 25.34
C VAL A 10 -0.07 -23.45 25.76
N ASN A 11 -1.12 -23.57 24.94
CA ASN A 11 -2.13 -24.60 25.16
C ASN A 11 -1.49 -25.97 24.89
N GLY A 12 -1.54 -26.86 25.89
CA GLY A 12 -0.81 -28.13 26.01
C GLY A 12 -1.12 -29.23 25.00
N LYS A 13 -1.42 -28.89 23.74
CA LYS A 13 -1.52 -29.82 22.60
C LYS A 13 -0.83 -29.24 21.38
N THR A 14 0.49 -29.14 21.38
CA THR A 14 1.25 -28.90 20.15
C THR A 14 2.54 -29.71 20.16
N LYS A 15 2.72 -30.56 19.13
CA LYS A 15 4.06 -30.98 18.73
C LYS A 15 4.84 -29.69 18.46
N PHE A 16 5.92 -29.46 19.19
CA PHE A 16 6.82 -28.33 18.98
C PHE A 16 7.16 -28.26 17.49
N GLN A 17 6.77 -27.17 16.81
CA GLN A 17 7.33 -26.85 15.50
C GLN A 17 8.70 -26.21 15.77
N PRO A 18 9.81 -26.86 15.37
CA PRO A 18 11.16 -26.46 15.80
C PRO A 18 11.68 -25.16 15.16
N SER A 19 10.87 -24.46 14.37
CA SER A 19 11.21 -23.13 13.88
C SER A 19 9.96 -22.27 13.75
N ILE A 20 9.84 -21.25 14.60
CA ILE A 20 9.00 -20.09 14.27
C ILE A 20 9.70 -19.41 13.11
N GLN A 21 9.27 -19.68 11.88
CA GLN A 21 9.79 -19.01 10.71
C GLN A 21 9.34 -17.55 10.78
N VAL A 22 10.28 -16.65 11.14
CA VAL A 22 10.03 -15.21 11.10
C VAL A 22 9.89 -14.83 9.63
N ILE A 23 8.67 -14.50 9.21
CA ILE A 23 8.40 -14.04 7.86
C ILE A 23 8.93 -12.61 7.74
N THR A 24 9.95 -12.42 6.91
CA THR A 24 10.57 -11.12 6.61
C THR A 24 10.66 -10.88 5.10
N GLY A 25 10.83 -9.60 4.73
CA GLY A 25 10.97 -9.16 3.35
C GLY A 25 9.66 -9.18 2.57
N GLY A 26 9.52 -8.26 1.63
CA GLY A 26 8.37 -8.14 0.75
C GLY A 26 7.14 -7.54 1.43
N ILE A 27 6.00 -7.64 0.75
CA ILE A 27 4.69 -7.20 1.27
C ILE A 27 4.08 -8.32 2.12
N ILE A 28 3.69 -8.00 3.36
CA ILE A 28 3.18 -8.95 4.35
C ILE A 28 1.90 -8.40 4.97
N GLY A 29 0.80 -9.13 4.90
CA GLY A 29 -0.41 -8.85 5.66
C GLY A 29 -0.18 -9.04 7.16
N VAL A 30 -0.68 -8.13 8.00
CA VAL A 30 -0.64 -8.31 9.47
C VAL A 30 -1.52 -9.48 9.95
N SER A 31 -2.39 -9.98 9.07
CA SER A 31 -3.23 -11.17 9.23
C SER A 31 -3.45 -11.83 7.86
N LYS A 32 -3.98 -13.06 7.83
CA LYS A 32 -4.30 -13.75 6.57
C LYS A 32 -5.38 -13.01 5.77
N ILE A 33 -6.36 -12.46 6.48
CA ILE A 33 -7.42 -11.62 5.90
C ILE A 33 -6.79 -10.40 5.22
N SER A 34 -5.85 -9.72 5.87
CA SER A 34 -5.12 -8.60 5.27
C SER A 34 -4.31 -9.07 4.06
N GLY A 35 -3.64 -10.22 4.11
CA GLY A 35 -2.92 -10.83 2.98
C GLY A 35 -3.82 -11.02 1.74
N GLU A 36 -4.99 -11.61 1.94
CA GLU A 36 -5.98 -11.82 0.87
C GLU A 36 -6.51 -10.52 0.28
N ARG A 37 -6.79 -9.53 1.14
CA ARG A 37 -7.23 -8.19 0.72
C ARG A 37 -6.15 -7.47 -0.08
N ILE A 38 -4.88 -7.57 0.34
CA ILE A 38 -3.74 -7.00 -0.40
C ILE A 38 -3.68 -7.60 -1.80
N LEU A 39 -3.73 -8.93 -1.91
CA LEU A 39 -3.71 -9.61 -3.22
C LEU A 39 -4.87 -9.11 -4.09
N ASN A 40 -6.09 -9.05 -3.54
CA ASN A 40 -7.27 -8.57 -4.26
C ASN A 40 -7.08 -7.14 -4.78
N GLU A 41 -6.60 -6.22 -3.93
CA GLU A 41 -6.43 -4.82 -4.33
C GLU A 41 -5.26 -4.58 -5.29
N ILE A 42 -4.18 -5.36 -5.18
CA ILE A 42 -3.12 -5.37 -6.21
C ILE A 42 -3.71 -5.84 -7.54
N GLN A 43 -4.47 -6.94 -7.57
CA GLN A 43 -5.10 -7.44 -8.79
C GLN A 43 -6.18 -6.49 -9.33
N ASN A 44 -6.90 -5.77 -8.46
CA ASN A 44 -7.89 -4.77 -8.86
C ASN A 44 -7.27 -3.53 -9.50
N SER A 45 -6.02 -3.20 -9.15
CA SER A 45 -5.24 -2.17 -9.84
C SER A 45 -5.07 -2.46 -11.33
N PHE A 46 -5.12 -3.74 -11.71
CA PHE A 46 -4.93 -4.22 -13.08
C PHE A 46 -6.22 -4.82 -13.66
N TYR A 47 -7.39 -4.28 -13.32
CA TYR A 47 -8.71 -4.91 -13.53
C TYR A 47 -8.94 -5.57 -14.91
N ASN A 48 -8.47 -4.99 -16.01
CA ASN A 48 -8.59 -5.49 -17.39
C ASN A 48 -7.31 -6.16 -17.95
N HIS A 49 -6.26 -6.33 -17.15
CA HIS A 49 -4.95 -6.83 -17.57
C HIS A 49 -4.68 -8.19 -16.91
N ASN A 50 -5.38 -9.22 -17.39
CA ASN A 50 -5.37 -10.56 -16.77
C ASN A 50 -3.97 -11.20 -16.73
N ASP A 51 -3.14 -10.94 -17.73
CA ASP A 51 -1.74 -11.35 -17.78
C ASP A 51 -0.91 -10.73 -16.65
N VAL A 52 -1.10 -9.44 -16.37
CA VAL A 52 -0.47 -8.75 -15.25
C VAL A 52 -1.04 -9.22 -13.92
N LYS A 53 -2.35 -9.43 -13.78
CA LYS A 53 -2.98 -9.93 -12.54
C LYS A 53 -2.43 -11.31 -12.12
N ALA A 54 -2.19 -12.19 -13.09
CA ALA A 54 -1.84 -13.58 -12.85
C ALA A 54 -0.47 -13.78 -12.18
N ILE A 55 0.44 -12.80 -12.29
CA ILE A 55 1.77 -12.89 -11.66
C ILE A 55 1.75 -12.61 -10.16
N PHE A 56 0.72 -11.92 -9.66
CA PHE A 56 0.58 -11.60 -8.24
C PHE A 56 -0.13 -12.74 -7.53
N GLN A 57 0.54 -13.30 -6.53
CA GLN A 57 0.06 -14.45 -5.76
C GLN A 57 0.49 -14.32 -4.31
N LEU A 58 -0.23 -14.98 -3.40
CA LEU A 58 0.22 -15.18 -2.03
C LEU A 58 1.07 -16.45 -1.94
N GLU A 59 1.98 -16.49 -0.98
CA GLU A 59 2.58 -17.73 -0.50
C GLU A 59 1.52 -18.62 0.19
N ASP A 60 1.82 -19.90 0.39
CA ASP A 60 0.90 -20.88 1.00
C ASP A 60 0.45 -20.49 2.42
N ASN A 61 1.25 -19.67 3.11
CA ASN A 61 0.90 -19.11 4.43
C ASN A 61 -0.25 -18.08 4.39
N ARG A 62 -0.62 -17.59 3.20
CA ARG A 62 -1.64 -16.54 2.94
C ARG A 62 -1.37 -15.21 3.63
N LEU A 63 -0.14 -14.98 4.09
CA LEU A 63 0.29 -13.74 4.75
C LEU A 63 1.14 -12.88 3.83
N LYS A 64 2.07 -13.51 3.10
CA LYS A 64 3.10 -12.80 2.33
C LYS A 64 2.85 -12.94 0.83
N MET A 65 3.12 -11.86 0.09
CA MET A 65 3.14 -11.89 -1.38
C MET A 65 4.30 -12.76 -1.86
N LYS A 66 4.01 -13.68 -2.78
CA LYS A 66 5.00 -14.57 -3.38
C LYS A 66 5.95 -13.76 -4.26
N ALA A 67 7.25 -13.98 -4.09
CA ALA A 67 8.27 -13.35 -4.92
C ALA A 67 8.05 -13.65 -6.40
N ILE A 68 8.25 -12.64 -7.25
CA ILE A 68 8.00 -12.73 -8.68
C ILE A 68 9.36 -12.82 -9.39
N PRO A 69 9.64 -13.87 -10.19
CA PRO A 69 10.84 -13.89 -11.02
C PRO A 69 10.84 -12.74 -12.02
N GLN A 70 11.99 -12.10 -12.26
CA GLN A 70 12.08 -10.96 -13.18
C GLN A 70 11.53 -11.30 -14.58
N ALA A 71 11.88 -12.46 -15.13
CA ALA A 71 11.37 -12.90 -16.43
C ALA A 71 9.84 -13.01 -16.49
N THR A 72 9.20 -13.41 -15.38
CA THR A 72 7.73 -13.46 -15.27
C THR A 72 7.13 -12.06 -15.34
N LEU A 73 7.73 -11.08 -14.66
CA LEU A 73 7.30 -9.68 -14.77
C LEU A 73 7.47 -9.17 -16.20
N GLU A 74 8.67 -9.28 -16.78
CA GLU A 74 8.94 -8.72 -18.12
C GLU A 74 7.97 -9.28 -19.16
N ASN A 75 7.72 -10.60 -19.13
CA ASN A 75 6.79 -11.24 -20.04
C ASN A 75 5.35 -10.74 -19.87
N ALA A 76 4.90 -10.50 -18.63
CA ALA A 76 3.56 -10.01 -18.35
C ALA A 76 3.36 -8.55 -18.76
N ILE A 77 4.39 -7.72 -18.70
CA ILE A 77 4.24 -6.26 -18.92
C ILE A 77 4.68 -5.79 -20.32
N ARG A 78 5.36 -6.64 -21.12
CA ARG A 78 6.02 -6.25 -22.39
C ARG A 78 5.12 -5.55 -23.43
N ASN A 79 3.84 -5.88 -23.45
CA ASN A 79 2.88 -5.37 -24.44
C ASN A 79 1.95 -4.30 -23.86
N HIS A 80 2.23 -3.78 -22.66
CA HIS A 80 1.41 -2.76 -22.01
C HIS A 80 2.06 -1.38 -22.08
N ASN A 81 1.25 -0.34 -21.85
CA ASN A 81 1.74 1.03 -21.80
C ASN A 81 2.60 1.30 -20.55
N THR A 82 3.29 2.44 -20.54
CA THR A 82 4.20 2.84 -19.44
C THR A 82 3.53 2.89 -18.08
N ASP A 83 2.26 3.31 -17.98
CA ASP A 83 1.55 3.40 -16.70
C ASP A 83 1.33 2.01 -16.08
N ILE A 84 0.86 1.03 -16.87
CA ILE A 84 0.72 -0.36 -16.42
C ILE A 84 2.07 -0.98 -16.07
N ARG A 85 3.06 -0.79 -16.94
CA ARG A 85 4.43 -1.32 -16.74
C ARG A 85 5.04 -0.80 -15.45
N SER A 86 4.94 0.50 -15.20
CA SER A 86 5.51 1.15 -14.02
C SER A 86 4.77 0.78 -12.74
N LEU A 87 3.43 0.68 -12.76
CA LEU A 87 2.67 0.25 -11.58
C LEU A 87 2.96 -1.21 -11.21
N ALA A 88 3.01 -2.11 -12.21
CA ALA A 88 3.37 -3.51 -11.99
C ALA A 88 4.82 -3.65 -11.49
N TYR A 89 5.73 -2.83 -12.01
CA TYR A 89 7.11 -2.79 -11.54
C TYR A 89 7.24 -2.28 -10.10
N ALA A 90 6.45 -1.28 -9.72
CA ALA A 90 6.43 -0.78 -8.34
C ALA A 90 6.00 -1.88 -7.34
N TYR A 91 4.94 -2.64 -7.65
CA TYR A 91 4.56 -3.79 -6.83
C TYR A 91 5.61 -4.89 -6.85
N TYR A 92 6.20 -5.21 -8.00
CA TYR A 92 7.31 -6.16 -8.09
C TYR A 92 8.46 -5.79 -7.16
N LEU A 93 8.89 -4.53 -7.16
CA LEU A 93 9.98 -4.05 -6.31
C LEU A 93 9.62 -4.17 -4.82
N ALA A 94 8.41 -3.81 -4.43
CA ALA A 94 7.96 -3.93 -3.05
C ALA A 94 7.82 -5.40 -2.60
N ILE A 95 7.35 -6.30 -3.48
CA ILE A 95 7.20 -7.74 -3.21
C ILE A 95 8.57 -8.43 -3.08
N ASN A 96 9.50 -8.11 -3.96
CA ASN A 96 10.83 -8.72 -4.01
C ASN A 96 11.85 -8.04 -3.09
N SER A 97 11.45 -6.99 -2.37
CA SER A 97 12.29 -6.28 -1.40
C SER A 97 12.77 -7.19 -0.28
N SER A 98 14.02 -7.05 0.15
CA SER A 98 14.53 -7.69 1.38
C SER A 98 13.94 -7.05 2.64
N THR A 99 13.40 -5.84 2.53
CA THR A 99 12.73 -5.10 3.61
C THR A 99 11.26 -5.49 3.71
N SER A 100 10.76 -5.63 4.94
CA SER A 100 9.35 -5.95 5.20
C SER A 100 8.44 -4.72 5.07
N HIS A 101 7.35 -4.87 4.33
CA HIS A 101 6.26 -3.91 4.26
C HIS A 101 4.98 -4.54 4.81
N TYR A 102 4.69 -4.28 6.08
CA TYR A 102 3.47 -4.78 6.73
C TYR A 102 2.26 -3.96 6.29
N VAL A 103 1.15 -4.62 6.02
CA VAL A 103 -0.08 -3.95 5.61
C VAL A 103 -1.28 -4.51 6.39
N ASP A 104 -2.04 -3.61 6.99
CA ASP A 104 -3.33 -3.87 7.63
C ASP A 104 -4.44 -3.30 6.76
N MET A 105 -5.11 -4.18 6.01
CA MET A 105 -6.32 -3.82 5.28
C MET A 105 -7.53 -4.17 6.14
N THR A 106 -8.24 -3.15 6.61
CA THR A 106 -9.30 -3.26 7.60
C THR A 106 -10.53 -2.45 7.16
N PHE A 107 -11.72 -2.83 7.61
CA PHE A 107 -12.92 -1.99 7.45
C PHE A 107 -13.11 -1.05 8.65
N THR A 108 -13.88 0.02 8.47
CA THR A 108 -14.17 1.01 9.53
C THR A 108 -14.74 0.38 10.80
N TYR A 109 -15.54 -0.69 10.66
CA TYR A 109 -16.18 -1.38 11.77
C TYR A 109 -15.33 -2.49 12.41
N GLU A 110 -14.22 -2.88 11.77
CA GLU A 110 -13.31 -3.93 12.24
C GLU A 110 -12.28 -3.38 13.21
N THR A 111 -11.85 -4.21 14.17
CA THR A 111 -10.77 -3.88 15.09
C THR A 111 -9.42 -3.94 14.37
N LEU A 112 -8.60 -2.91 14.59
CA LEU A 112 -7.23 -2.84 14.06
C LEU A 112 -6.37 -3.97 14.63
N ASN A 113 -5.43 -4.44 13.83
CA ASN A 113 -4.44 -5.40 14.33
C ASN A 113 -3.57 -4.76 15.42
N ASN A 114 -3.15 -5.54 16.42
CA ASN A 114 -2.31 -5.04 17.50
C ASN A 114 -0.97 -4.46 17.01
N ARG A 115 -0.45 -4.96 15.88
CA ARG A 115 0.73 -4.37 15.23
C ARG A 115 0.48 -2.93 14.79
N SER A 116 -0.68 -2.67 14.18
CA SER A 116 -1.09 -1.34 13.71
C SER A 116 -1.28 -0.37 14.87
N ILE A 117 -1.96 -0.81 15.94
CA ILE A 117 -2.14 -0.03 17.17
C ILE A 117 -0.78 0.37 17.77
N THR A 118 0.16 -0.57 17.84
CA THR A 118 1.48 -0.32 18.43
C THR A 118 2.36 0.57 17.53
N ALA A 119 2.23 0.47 16.21
CA ALA A 119 3.07 1.18 15.26
C ALA A 119 2.66 2.66 15.05
N LEU A 120 1.44 3.04 15.47
CA LEU A 120 0.86 4.37 15.24
C LEU A 120 0.60 5.13 16.55
N PRO A 121 1.64 5.40 17.37
CA PRO A 121 1.45 6.03 18.68
C PRO A 121 0.87 7.45 18.59
N SER A 122 1.12 8.16 17.48
CA SER A 122 0.59 9.51 17.24
C SER A 122 -0.93 9.57 17.09
N PHE A 123 -1.58 8.42 16.86
CA PHE A 123 -3.03 8.31 16.72
C PHE A 123 -3.73 8.00 18.06
N HIS A 124 -2.97 7.85 19.15
CA HIS A 124 -3.48 7.55 20.49
C HIS A 124 -4.48 6.38 20.55
N LEU A 125 -4.24 5.35 19.74
CA LEU A 125 -5.12 4.19 19.61
C LEU A 125 -5.07 3.32 20.87
N SER A 126 -6.23 2.90 21.35
CA SER A 126 -6.37 1.97 22.47
C SER A 126 -6.56 0.53 21.96
N PRO A 127 -6.37 -0.48 22.82
CA PRO A 127 -6.80 -1.83 22.50
C PRO A 127 -8.28 -1.82 22.07
N ASN A 128 -8.58 -2.50 20.96
CA ASN A 128 -9.90 -2.53 20.30
C ASN A 128 -10.28 -1.30 19.45
N SER A 129 -9.39 -0.33 19.27
CA SER A 129 -9.59 0.73 18.26
C SER A 129 -9.94 0.12 16.90
N LYS A 130 -10.90 0.73 16.22
CA LYS A 130 -11.41 0.27 14.93
C LYS A 130 -10.79 1.02 13.76
N GLY A 131 -10.92 0.49 12.55
CA GLY A 131 -10.51 1.17 11.32
C GLY A 131 -11.07 2.60 11.19
N LEU A 132 -12.26 2.86 11.75
CA LEU A 132 -12.88 4.18 11.77
C LEU A 132 -11.98 5.28 12.38
N GLU A 133 -11.16 4.95 13.38
CA GLU A 133 -10.27 5.95 13.98
C GLU A 133 -9.17 6.39 13.02
N ILE A 134 -8.64 5.45 12.22
CA ILE A 134 -7.68 5.78 11.16
C ILE A 134 -8.36 6.58 10.07
N ASP A 135 -9.59 6.21 9.68
CA ASP A 135 -10.33 6.91 8.64
C ASP A 135 -10.55 8.39 8.99
N LYS A 136 -11.00 8.67 10.22
CA LYS A 136 -11.22 10.03 10.72
C LYS A 136 -9.95 10.87 10.80
N GLN A 137 -8.82 10.25 11.16
CA GLN A 137 -7.59 10.98 11.44
C GLN A 137 -6.67 11.11 10.21
N ALA A 138 -6.73 10.16 9.27
CA ALA A 138 -5.81 10.10 8.13
C ALA A 138 -6.49 10.03 6.76
N GLY A 139 -7.82 10.02 6.70
CA GLY A 139 -8.54 10.04 5.42
C GLY A 139 -8.44 8.74 4.63
N GLY A 140 -8.44 7.60 5.35
CA GLY A 140 -8.53 6.26 4.77
C GLY A 140 -7.21 5.48 4.73
N GLY A 141 -6.06 6.11 4.88
CA GLY A 141 -4.76 5.42 4.82
C GLY A 141 -3.68 6.09 5.67
N VAL A 142 -2.71 5.30 6.15
CA VAL A 142 -1.50 5.85 6.78
C VAL A 142 -0.32 4.90 6.65
N ASN A 143 0.87 5.45 6.45
CA ASN A 143 2.13 4.74 6.45
C ASN A 143 3.13 5.26 7.51
N THR A 144 3.81 4.33 8.19
CA THR A 144 4.87 4.64 9.16
C THR A 144 6.07 3.70 9.05
N SER A 145 7.21 4.10 9.61
CA SER A 145 8.36 3.21 9.79
C SER A 145 8.08 2.18 10.88
N TYR A 146 8.43 0.91 10.65
CA TYR A 146 8.18 -0.17 11.61
C TYR A 146 9.18 -1.31 11.45
N LEU A 147 9.90 -1.65 12.54
CA LEU A 147 10.86 -2.77 12.62
C LEU A 147 11.89 -2.83 11.46
N GLY A 148 12.47 -1.68 11.09
CA GLY A 148 13.41 -1.58 9.97
C GLY A 148 12.77 -1.61 8.58
N GLY A 149 11.45 -1.75 8.52
CA GLY A 149 10.63 -1.66 7.32
C GLY A 149 9.52 -0.63 7.47
N THR A 150 8.34 -0.93 6.92
CA THR A 150 7.15 -0.06 7.03
C THR A 150 5.93 -0.81 7.53
N LEU A 151 5.00 -0.08 8.13
CA LEU A 151 3.62 -0.53 8.37
C LEU A 151 2.67 0.45 7.71
N THR A 152 1.73 -0.08 6.94
CA THR A 152 0.65 0.63 6.26
C THR A 152 -0.69 0.16 6.81
N VAL A 153 -1.61 1.08 7.07
CA VAL A 153 -3.02 0.75 7.31
C VAL A 153 -3.83 1.33 6.16
N VAL A 154 -4.74 0.54 5.60
CA VAL A 154 -5.71 0.96 4.58
C VAL A 154 -7.11 0.61 5.08
N VAL A 155 -7.97 1.62 5.15
CA VAL A 155 -9.38 1.48 5.48
C VAL A 155 -10.18 1.24 4.20
N MET A 156 -10.73 0.04 4.06
CA MET A 156 -11.27 -0.45 2.79
C MET A 156 -12.61 0.16 2.38
N ASP A 157 -13.36 0.70 3.32
CA ASP A 157 -14.65 1.35 3.12
C ASP A 157 -14.62 2.83 3.51
N SER A 158 -13.42 3.43 3.49
CA SER A 158 -13.21 4.86 3.77
C SER A 158 -14.27 5.73 3.09
N LYS A 159 -14.86 6.64 3.86
CA LYS A 159 -15.80 7.66 3.39
C LYS A 159 -15.19 9.06 3.45
N ALA A 160 -13.86 9.13 3.59
CA ALA A 160 -13.17 10.40 3.60
C ALA A 160 -13.27 11.05 2.21
N ASP A 161 -13.82 12.26 2.17
CA ASP A 161 -13.81 13.10 0.99
C ASP A 161 -12.41 13.67 0.80
N ILE A 162 -11.66 13.10 -0.14
CA ILE A 162 -10.38 13.67 -0.53
C ILE A 162 -10.64 14.78 -1.54
N GLY A 163 -10.45 16.02 -1.11
CA GLY A 163 -10.75 17.24 -1.87
C GLY A 163 -9.70 17.65 -2.90
N ASP A 164 -8.67 16.83 -3.14
CA ASP A 164 -7.53 17.21 -4.00
C ASP A 164 -7.61 16.70 -5.44
N PHE A 165 -8.70 16.01 -5.82
CA PHE A 165 -8.93 15.58 -7.20
C PHE A 165 -9.33 16.76 -8.09
N THR A 166 -8.48 17.11 -9.04
CA THR A 166 -8.70 18.18 -10.01
C THR A 166 -9.12 17.61 -11.36
N TYR A 167 -10.26 18.04 -11.88
CA TYR A 167 -10.70 17.72 -13.24
C TYR A 167 -9.82 18.48 -14.24
N ALA A 168 -9.05 17.72 -15.02
CA ALA A 168 -7.98 18.27 -15.85
C ALA A 168 -8.46 19.23 -16.96
N PRO A 169 -9.67 19.08 -17.56
CA PRO A 169 -10.17 20.01 -18.57
C PRO A 169 -10.50 21.43 -18.07
N ASN A 170 -10.95 21.61 -16.83
CA ASN A 170 -11.40 22.91 -16.31
C ASN A 170 -10.66 23.36 -15.04
N GLY A 171 -9.77 22.53 -14.49
CA GLY A 171 -8.99 22.84 -13.28
C GLY A 171 -9.80 22.86 -11.99
N VAL A 172 -11.06 22.41 -12.02
CA VAL A 172 -11.95 22.44 -10.84
C VAL A 172 -11.67 21.22 -9.95
N GLN A 173 -11.59 21.46 -8.64
CA GLN A 173 -11.46 20.40 -7.64
C GLN A 173 -12.83 19.79 -7.32
N TYR A 174 -12.90 18.47 -7.25
CA TYR A 174 -14.09 17.74 -6.84
C TYR A 174 -13.70 16.73 -5.75
N PRO A 175 -14.45 16.68 -4.64
CA PRO A 175 -14.22 15.64 -3.65
C PRO A 175 -14.49 14.27 -4.27
N ARG A 176 -13.63 13.30 -3.95
CA ARG A 176 -13.81 11.91 -4.35
C ARG A 176 -13.29 11.00 -3.26
N HIS A 177 -14.02 9.92 -3.01
CA HIS A 177 -13.53 8.85 -2.16
C HIS A 177 -12.42 8.07 -2.87
N SER A 178 -11.32 7.84 -2.16
CA SER A 178 -10.30 6.91 -2.65
C SER A 178 -10.78 5.47 -2.62
N THR A 179 -10.29 4.68 -3.57
CA THR A 179 -10.52 3.22 -3.56
C THR A 179 -9.43 2.53 -2.73
N PRO A 180 -9.69 1.34 -2.17
CA PRO A 180 -8.67 0.61 -1.40
C PRO A 180 -7.41 0.31 -2.20
N ALA A 181 -7.53 -0.02 -3.48
CA ALA A 181 -6.38 -0.20 -4.37
C ALA A 181 -5.59 1.10 -4.61
N GLU A 182 -6.27 2.25 -4.73
CA GLU A 182 -5.58 3.54 -4.81
C GLU A 182 -4.83 3.84 -3.51
N LEU A 183 -5.49 3.71 -2.35
CA LEU A 183 -4.87 3.92 -1.04
C LEU A 183 -3.70 2.97 -0.83
N LEU A 184 -3.82 1.72 -1.25
CA LEU A 184 -2.71 0.78 -1.21
C LEU A 184 -1.53 1.29 -2.04
N ALA A 185 -1.73 1.72 -3.28
CA ALA A 185 -0.64 2.27 -4.10
C ALA A 185 -0.04 3.55 -3.46
N HIS A 186 -0.88 4.45 -2.95
CA HIS A 186 -0.49 5.69 -2.29
C HIS A 186 0.38 5.44 -1.06
N GLU A 187 -0.14 4.66 -0.11
CA GLU A 187 0.46 4.44 1.21
C GLU A 187 1.62 3.44 1.15
N LEU A 188 1.46 2.34 0.43
CA LEU A 188 2.46 1.28 0.39
C LEU A 188 3.61 1.63 -0.56
N LEU A 189 3.30 2.06 -1.78
CA LEU A 189 4.32 2.29 -2.80
C LEU A 189 4.87 3.71 -2.73
N GLY A 190 4.00 4.71 -2.61
CA GLY A 190 4.41 6.10 -2.53
C GLY A 190 5.11 6.43 -1.21
N HIS A 191 4.42 6.27 -0.08
CA HIS A 191 5.02 6.50 1.23
C HIS A 191 5.96 5.36 1.65
N GLY A 192 5.49 4.11 1.60
CA GLY A 192 6.18 2.98 2.20
C GLY A 192 7.49 2.62 1.50
N TYR A 193 7.42 2.24 0.22
CA TYR A 193 8.60 1.91 -0.57
C TYR A 193 9.52 3.12 -0.73
N GLY A 194 8.96 4.30 -1.03
CA GLY A 194 9.71 5.56 -1.09
C GLY A 194 10.53 5.84 0.17
N ARG A 195 9.97 5.58 1.36
CA ARG A 195 10.70 5.70 2.65
C ARG A 195 11.89 4.74 2.73
N ILE A 196 11.71 3.49 2.30
CA ILE A 196 12.76 2.46 2.40
C ILE A 196 13.95 2.76 1.50
N ILE A 197 13.71 3.27 0.30
CA ILE A 197 14.78 3.64 -0.62
C ILE A 197 15.38 5.03 -0.34
N GLY A 198 14.86 5.75 0.67
CA GLY A 198 15.30 7.09 1.00
C GLY A 198 14.96 8.14 -0.06
N SER A 199 13.86 7.96 -0.80
CA SER A 199 13.38 8.97 -1.74
C SER A 199 13.12 10.28 -0.99
N SER A 200 13.61 11.43 -1.47
CA SER A 200 13.39 12.72 -0.78
C SER A 200 11.92 13.18 -0.84
N THR A 201 11.13 12.64 -1.78
CA THR A 201 9.74 13.03 -2.06
C THR A 201 8.72 12.03 -1.53
N TYR A 202 9.15 11.03 -0.75
CA TYR A 202 8.26 9.97 -0.25
C TYR A 202 7.13 10.50 0.63
N ARG A 203 7.31 11.65 1.29
CA ARG A 203 6.32 12.25 2.20
C ARG A 203 5.18 12.94 1.48
N HIS A 204 5.30 13.20 0.18
CA HIS A 204 4.35 14.03 -0.54
C HIS A 204 4.19 13.62 -2.00
N GLU A 205 5.17 13.93 -2.84
CA GLU A 205 4.99 13.80 -4.28
C GLU A 205 4.89 12.36 -4.74
N ASP A 206 5.66 11.45 -4.15
CA ASP A 206 5.62 10.04 -4.57
C ASP A 206 4.26 9.41 -4.30
N ALA A 207 3.65 9.70 -3.15
CA ALA A 207 2.32 9.22 -2.79
C ALA A 207 1.25 9.73 -3.76
N ILE A 208 1.26 11.02 -4.07
CA ILE A 208 0.32 11.63 -5.01
C ILE A 208 0.52 11.11 -6.43
N ARG A 209 1.78 10.97 -6.85
CA ARG A 209 2.14 10.40 -8.16
C ARG A 209 1.71 8.94 -8.27
N MET A 210 1.79 8.16 -7.19
CA MET A 210 1.31 6.77 -7.17
C MET A 210 -0.22 6.67 -7.23
N SER A 211 -0.97 7.55 -6.55
CA SER A 211 -2.43 7.66 -6.75
C SER A 211 -2.77 7.97 -8.20
N ASN A 212 -2.09 8.95 -8.80
CA ASN A 212 -2.34 9.33 -10.20
C ASN A 212 -1.95 8.22 -11.18
N LEU A 213 -0.84 7.54 -10.94
CA LEU A 213 -0.42 6.36 -11.71
C LEU A 213 -1.47 5.25 -11.65
N TYR A 214 -2.02 4.96 -10.46
CA TYR A 214 -3.13 3.99 -10.32
C TYR A 214 -4.33 4.37 -11.20
N TRP A 215 -4.76 5.62 -11.17
CA TRP A 215 -5.91 6.06 -11.96
C TRP A 215 -5.66 5.99 -13.47
N ARG A 216 -4.47 6.40 -13.92
CA ARG A 216 -4.10 6.30 -15.33
C ARG A 216 -3.92 4.86 -15.80
N ALA A 217 -3.36 3.98 -14.97
CA ALA A 217 -3.30 2.54 -15.22
C ALA A 217 -4.70 1.94 -15.41
N ARG A 218 -5.73 2.51 -14.78
CA ARG A 218 -7.13 2.14 -14.97
C ARG A 218 -7.84 2.85 -16.12
N GLY A 219 -7.12 3.65 -16.93
CA GLY A 219 -7.64 4.39 -18.08
C GLY A 219 -8.28 5.74 -17.75
N TYR A 220 -8.15 6.23 -16.51
CA TYR A 220 -8.67 7.54 -16.12
C TYR A 220 -7.59 8.61 -16.28
N HIS A 221 -7.73 9.45 -17.32
CA HIS A 221 -6.78 10.52 -17.65
C HIS A 221 -7.38 11.93 -17.55
N ASN A 222 -8.67 12.04 -17.25
CA ASN A 222 -9.41 13.29 -17.20
C ASN A 222 -9.33 14.01 -15.84
N PHE A 223 -8.68 13.41 -14.84
CA PHE A 223 -8.43 14.04 -13.54
C PHE A 223 -7.08 13.63 -12.98
N TYR A 224 -6.64 14.34 -11.95
CA TYR A 224 -5.45 14.00 -11.16
C TYR A 224 -5.60 14.57 -9.74
N ARG A 225 -4.98 13.93 -8.76
CA ARG A 225 -4.79 14.49 -7.40
C ARG A 225 -3.70 15.53 -7.43
N ASN A 226 -4.00 16.74 -6.97
CA ASN A 226 -3.07 17.88 -6.95
C ASN A 226 -2.39 18.09 -5.60
N ALA A 227 -2.68 17.24 -4.61
CA ALA A 227 -2.13 17.26 -3.26
C ALA A 227 -2.59 18.40 -2.34
N SER A 228 -3.62 19.18 -2.69
CA SER A 228 -4.12 20.30 -1.87
C SER A 228 -4.52 19.89 -0.44
N SER A 229 -4.98 18.65 -0.28
CA SER A 229 -5.47 18.09 0.99
C SER A 229 -4.46 17.15 1.64
N HIS A 230 -3.24 17.06 1.09
CA HIS A 230 -2.27 16.03 1.50
C HIS A 230 -1.17 16.63 2.38
N GLY A 231 -1.13 16.21 3.65
CA GLY A 231 -0.04 16.33 4.63
C GLY A 231 0.72 17.66 4.73
N THR A 232 1.49 17.99 3.69
CA THR A 232 2.29 19.22 3.59
C THR A 232 1.50 20.42 3.04
N GLY A 233 0.39 20.18 2.36
CA GLY A 233 -0.43 21.22 1.71
C GLY A 233 0.20 21.83 0.46
N PHE A 234 1.34 21.33 -0.02
CA PHE A 234 1.99 21.85 -1.23
C PHE A 234 1.27 21.36 -2.50
N LEU A 235 0.78 22.31 -3.30
CA LEU A 235 0.09 21.99 -4.55
C LEU A 235 1.07 21.54 -5.64
N LEU A 236 0.76 20.41 -6.27
CA LEU A 236 1.46 19.93 -7.45
C LEU A 236 0.75 20.41 -8.72
N THR A 237 1.55 20.92 -9.67
CA THR A 237 1.07 21.17 -11.02
C THR A 237 0.64 19.85 -11.67
N LYS A 238 -0.28 19.91 -12.64
CA LYS A 238 -0.71 18.73 -13.42
C LYS A 238 0.48 17.92 -13.95
N ALA A 239 1.51 18.61 -14.45
CA ALA A 239 2.71 17.97 -14.98
C ALA A 239 3.47 17.22 -13.87
N SER A 240 3.72 17.86 -12.72
CA SER A 240 4.44 17.22 -11.60
C SER A 240 3.64 16.07 -10.97
N ALA A 241 2.34 16.27 -10.76
CA ALA A 241 1.45 15.30 -10.15
C ALA A 241 1.28 14.03 -10.98
N ASN A 242 1.36 14.13 -12.32
CA ASN A 242 1.23 12.99 -13.21
C ASN A 242 2.55 12.33 -13.59
N GLN A 243 3.69 12.79 -13.06
CA GLN A 243 4.94 12.05 -13.21
C GLN A 243 4.84 10.68 -12.56
N ILE A 244 5.61 9.72 -13.08
CA ILE A 244 5.88 8.45 -12.41
C ILE A 244 7.11 8.68 -11.52
N PRO A 245 7.09 8.29 -10.23
CA PRO A 245 8.27 8.39 -9.38
C PRO A 245 9.48 7.74 -10.06
N THR A 246 10.63 8.40 -10.06
CA THR A 246 11.78 8.04 -10.91
C THR A 246 12.24 6.59 -10.71
N HIS A 247 12.15 6.09 -9.47
CA HIS A 247 12.50 4.73 -9.10
C HIS A 247 11.50 3.66 -9.57
N PHE A 248 10.36 4.06 -10.14
CA PHE A 248 9.34 3.18 -10.71
C PHE A 248 9.20 3.28 -12.23
N GLN A 249 9.99 4.14 -12.89
CA GLN A 249 9.91 4.32 -14.34
C GLN A 249 10.41 3.05 -15.05
N LYS A 250 9.52 2.39 -15.81
CA LYS A 250 9.83 1.19 -16.59
C LYS A 250 9.18 1.18 -17.97
#